data_AF-A0A5K7XI38-F1
#
_entry.id   AF-A0A5K7XI38-F1
#
_cell.length_a   1.000
_cell.length_b   1.000
_cell.length_c   1.000
_cell.angle_alpha   90.00
_cell.angle_beta   90.00
_cell.angle_gamma   90.00
#
_symmetry.space_group_name_H-M   'P 1'
#
loop_
_entity.id
_entity.type
_entity.pdbx_description
1 polymer ?
#
loop_
_entity_poly.entity_id
_entity_poly.type
_entity_poly.pdbx_seq_one_letter_code
_entity_poly.pdbx_strand_id
1 'polypeptide(L)'
;MGRGEIRQLSVGTKYRWLPRYALRVLLAAMTLLSLFMWHQMNWLQERRDCLARGAFMAEPDPAVRAPGILSLFGEHGYSEIWGVGPPYEGGDTEYEREIESLFPEAEKVYVETYCPPESDEDSGQ
;
A
#
# COMPACT_ATOMS: atom_id res chain seq x y z
N MET A 1 44.28 -46.57 -18.98
CA MET A 1 44.48 -45.34 -19.80
C MET A 1 43.25 -45.14 -20.67
N GLY A 2 42.29 -44.33 -20.22
CA GLY A 2 41.11 -43.94 -21.00
C GLY A 2 41.14 -42.43 -21.22
N ARG A 3 41.23 -41.98 -22.48
CA ARG A 3 41.18 -40.56 -22.84
C ARG A 3 39.73 -40.09 -22.75
N GLY A 4 39.44 -39.24 -21.78
CA GLY A 4 38.15 -38.54 -21.65
C GLY A 4 37.99 -37.54 -22.80
N GLU A 5 37.01 -37.80 -23.66
CA GLU A 5 36.55 -36.90 -24.72
C GLU A 5 35.78 -35.75 -24.08
N ILE A 6 36.42 -34.59 -23.96
CA ILE A 6 35.76 -33.36 -23.50
C ILE A 6 34.92 -32.84 -24.67
N ARG A 7 33.63 -33.17 -24.66
CA ARG A 7 32.66 -32.60 -25.59
C ARG A 7 32.47 -31.11 -25.30
N GLN A 8 33.13 -30.29 -26.11
CA GLN A 8 32.90 -28.86 -26.22
C GLN A 8 31.44 -28.62 -26.65
N LEU A 9 30.56 -28.36 -25.67
CA LEU A 9 29.21 -27.89 -25.96
C LEU A 9 29.31 -26.43 -26.40
N SER A 10 29.37 -26.24 -27.72
CA SER A 10 29.20 -24.95 -28.37
C SER A 10 27.79 -24.42 -28.03
N VAL A 11 27.72 -23.54 -27.03
CA VAL A 11 26.52 -22.75 -26.75
C VAL A 11 26.39 -21.73 -27.87
N GLY A 12 25.78 -22.15 -28.97
CA GLY A 12 25.48 -21.29 -30.11
C GLY A 12 24.52 -20.18 -29.70
N THR A 13 25.06 -19.02 -29.31
CA THR A 13 24.30 -17.80 -29.06
C THR A 13 23.79 -17.22 -30.38
N LYS A 14 22.65 -17.74 -30.84
CA LYS A 14 21.88 -17.23 -31.99
C LYS A 14 21.11 -15.95 -31.63
N TYR A 15 21.75 -14.98 -30.97
CA TYR A 15 21.18 -13.65 -30.70
C TYR A 15 21.94 -12.59 -31.51
N ARG A 16 21.85 -12.65 -32.84
CA ARG A 16 22.62 -11.75 -33.72
C ARG A 16 21.80 -10.67 -34.43
N TRP A 17 20.50 -10.60 -34.16
CA TRP A 17 19.61 -9.62 -34.78
C TRP A 17 18.49 -9.25 -33.82
N LEU A 18 18.65 -8.21 -32.99
CA LEU A 18 17.62 -7.22 -32.57
C LEU A 18 18.07 -6.29 -31.40
N PRO A 19 19.20 -5.55 -31.45
CA PRO A 19 19.55 -4.65 -30.35
C PRO A 19 18.82 -3.30 -30.36
N ARG A 20 18.31 -2.84 -31.51
CA ARG A 20 17.76 -1.47 -31.62
C ARG A 20 16.37 -1.31 -31.02
N TYR A 21 15.51 -2.32 -31.13
CA TYR A 21 14.17 -2.29 -30.55
C TYR A 21 14.17 -2.68 -29.07
N ALA A 22 15.08 -3.59 -28.66
CA ALA A 22 15.21 -4.01 -27.27
C ALA A 22 15.52 -2.84 -26.33
N LEU A 23 16.40 -1.91 -26.73
CA LEU A 23 16.73 -0.74 -25.91
C LEU A 23 15.50 0.16 -25.67
N ARG A 24 14.69 0.40 -26.70
CA ARG A 24 13.49 1.24 -26.59
C ARG A 24 12.44 0.61 -25.69
N VAL A 25 12.23 -0.71 -25.83
CA VAL A 25 11.31 -1.46 -24.98
C VAL A 25 11.82 -1.48 -23.54
N LEU A 26 13.11 -1.65 -23.32
CA LEU A 26 13.71 -1.61 -21.98
C LEU A 26 13.52 -0.23 -21.34
N LEU A 27 13.79 0.85 -22.08
CA LEU A 27 13.57 2.21 -21.58
C LEU A 27 12.09 2.44 -21.24
N ALA A 28 11.17 2.06 -22.12
CA ALA A 28 9.74 2.17 -21.86
C ALA A 28 9.32 1.38 -20.62
N ALA A 29 9.81 0.14 -20.47
CA ALA A 29 9.54 -0.70 -19.31
C ALA A 29 10.09 -0.09 -18.02
N MET A 30 11.31 0.47 -18.05
CA MET A 30 11.90 1.16 -16.91
C MET A 30 11.10 2.40 -16.52
N THR A 31 10.65 3.21 -17.48
CA THR A 31 9.80 4.38 -17.21
C THR A 31 8.47 3.96 -16.58
N LEU A 32 7.82 2.92 -17.11
CA LEU A 32 6.58 2.39 -16.54
C LEU A 32 6.80 1.90 -15.11
N LEU A 33 7.91 1.19 -14.86
CA LEU A 33 8.28 0.75 -13.52
C LEU A 33 8.52 1.94 -12.57
N SER A 34 9.18 3.00 -13.02
CA SER A 34 9.40 4.21 -12.22
C SER A 34 8.08 4.91 -11.86
N LEU A 35 7.17 5.07 -12.83
CA LEU A 35 5.84 5.66 -12.59
C LEU A 35 5.03 4.80 -11.62
N PHE A 36 5.11 3.49 -11.79
CA PHE A 36 4.45 2.54 -10.92
C PHE A 36 4.98 2.62 -9.47
N MET A 37 6.30 2.67 -9.29
CA MET A 37 6.93 2.85 -7.97
C MET A 37 6.56 4.19 -7.33
N TRP A 38 6.53 5.27 -8.13
CA TRP A 38 6.09 6.59 -7.68
C TRP A 38 4.65 6.54 -7.15
N HIS A 39 3.74 5.91 -7.90
CA HIS A 39 2.35 5.75 -7.48
C HIS A 39 2.24 5.00 -6.14
N GLN A 40 3.00 3.92 -5.96
CA GLN A 40 3.01 3.17 -4.69
C GLN A 40 3.53 4.03 -3.52
N MET A 41 4.57 4.84 -3.74
CA MET A 41 5.09 5.75 -2.70
C MET A 41 4.08 6.84 -2.34
N ASN A 42 3.39 7.41 -3.32
CA ASN A 42 2.37 8.43 -3.10
C ASN A 42 1.19 7.86 -2.28
N TRP A 43 0.71 6.67 -2.64
CA TRP A 43 -0.33 5.97 -1.89
C TRP A 43 0.07 5.72 -0.42
N LEU A 44 1.34 5.39 -0.18
CA LEU A 44 1.91 5.23 1.15
C LEU A 44 1.91 6.54 1.96
N GLN A 45 2.23 7.66 1.32
CA GLN A 45 2.18 8.97 1.95
C GLN A 45 0.75 9.35 2.30
N GLU A 46 -0.20 9.14 1.40
CA GLU A 46 -1.62 9.44 1.65
C GLU A 46 -2.18 8.65 2.84
N ARG A 47 -1.84 7.36 2.96
CA ARG A 47 -2.23 6.54 4.12
C ARG A 47 -1.66 7.09 5.43
N ARG A 48 -0.37 7.45 5.44
CA ARG A 48 0.29 8.00 6.63
C ARG A 48 -0.27 9.37 7.00
N ASP A 49 -0.52 10.22 6.01
CA ASP A 49 -1.10 11.54 6.21
C ASP A 49 -2.55 11.44 6.73
N CYS A 50 -3.32 10.48 6.21
CA CYS A 50 -4.67 10.19 6.69
C CYS A 50 -4.68 9.84 8.19
N LEU A 51 -3.79 8.96 8.62
CA LEU A 51 -3.63 8.58 10.04
C LEU A 51 -3.06 9.74 10.89
N ALA A 52 -2.10 10.50 10.35
CA ALA A 52 -1.47 11.61 11.05
C ALA A 52 -2.42 12.79 11.34
N ARG A 53 -3.45 12.98 10.51
CA ARG A 53 -4.50 13.98 10.75
C ARG A 53 -5.38 13.64 11.97
N GLY A 54 -5.32 12.41 12.48
CA GLY A 54 -6.06 12.00 13.68
C GLY A 54 -7.57 11.83 13.48
N ALA A 55 -8.07 11.92 12.25
CA ALA A 55 -9.46 11.62 11.92
C ALA A 55 -9.77 10.12 12.02
N PHE A 56 -8.73 9.29 11.84
CA PHE A 56 -8.81 7.85 11.89
C PHE A 56 -7.74 7.27 12.78
N MET A 57 -8.13 6.28 13.56
CA MET A 57 -7.22 5.35 14.23
C MET A 57 -7.22 4.05 13.46
N ALA A 58 -6.05 3.45 13.30
CA ALA A 58 -5.91 2.14 12.69
C ALA A 58 -4.91 1.34 13.52
N GLU A 59 -5.24 0.09 13.81
CA GLU A 59 -4.34 -0.82 14.51
C GLU A 59 -3.65 -1.74 13.49
N PRO A 60 -2.31 -1.74 13.42
CA PRO A 60 -1.60 -2.63 12.50
C PRO A 60 -1.78 -4.08 12.96
N ASP A 61 -2.31 -4.93 12.07
CA ASP A 61 -2.50 -6.35 12.34
C ASP A 61 -1.46 -7.17 11.55
N PRO A 62 -0.52 -7.87 12.22
CA PRO A 62 0.47 -8.70 11.54
C PRO A 62 -0.16 -9.90 10.81
N ALA A 63 -1.39 -10.30 11.14
CA ALA A 63 -2.13 -11.33 10.42
C ALA A 63 -2.72 -10.82 9.10
N VAL A 64 -2.93 -9.50 8.97
CA VAL A 64 -3.45 -8.87 7.75
C VAL A 64 -2.29 -8.39 6.89
N ARG A 65 -2.30 -8.82 5.63
CA ARG A 65 -1.26 -8.45 4.68
C ARG A 65 -1.64 -7.14 3.98
N ALA A 66 -0.72 -6.18 3.95
CA ALA A 66 -0.92 -4.95 3.18
C ALA A 66 -1.19 -5.27 1.69
N PRO A 67 -2.04 -4.49 1.02
CA PRO A 67 -2.48 -4.80 -0.34
C PRO A 67 -1.32 -4.70 -1.35
N GLY A 68 -1.28 -5.67 -2.27
CA GLY A 68 -0.36 -5.70 -3.39
C GLY A 68 1.11 -5.67 -2.96
N ILE A 69 1.84 -4.69 -3.50
CA ILE A 69 3.30 -4.57 -3.38
C ILE A 69 3.72 -3.86 -2.10
N LEU A 70 2.79 -3.17 -1.43
CA LEU A 70 3.05 -2.61 -0.10
C LEU A 70 3.55 -3.69 0.88
N SER A 71 3.00 -4.91 0.78
CA SER A 71 3.48 -6.05 1.57
C SER A 71 4.94 -6.46 1.27
N LEU A 72 5.44 -6.19 0.06
CA LEU A 72 6.85 -6.44 -0.30
C LEU A 72 7.78 -5.37 0.27
N PHE A 73 7.27 -4.18 0.58
CA PHE A 73 7.99 -3.12 1.28
C PHE A 73 7.97 -3.26 2.81
N GLY A 74 7.35 -4.32 3.34
CA GLY A 74 7.26 -4.56 4.78
C GLY A 74 6.21 -3.71 5.48
N GLU A 75 5.29 -3.09 4.74
CA GLU A 75 4.15 -2.39 5.34
C GLU A 75 3.17 -3.40 5.94
N HIS A 76 2.62 -3.03 7.09
CA HIS A 76 1.60 -3.82 7.79
C HIS A 76 0.22 -3.57 7.17
N GLY A 77 -0.61 -4.61 7.14
CA GLY A 77 -2.04 -4.44 6.89
C GLY A 77 -2.72 -3.88 8.13
N TYR A 78 -3.91 -3.32 7.92
CA TYR A 78 -4.80 -2.89 8.98
C TYR A 78 -6.05 -3.75 8.90
N SER A 79 -6.42 -4.40 10.00
CA SER A 79 -7.67 -5.18 10.07
C SER A 79 -8.87 -4.25 10.13
N GLU A 80 -8.76 -3.17 10.90
CA GLU A 80 -9.84 -2.24 11.15
C GLU A 80 -9.36 -0.78 11.13
N ILE A 81 -10.26 0.11 10.70
CA ILE A 81 -10.08 1.56 10.75
C ILE A 81 -11.25 2.19 11.47
N TRP A 82 -10.91 2.98 12.49
CA TRP A 82 -11.83 3.56 13.45
C TRP A 82 -11.89 5.07 13.21
N GLY A 83 -13.02 5.56 12.71
CA GLY A 83 -13.25 6.99 12.52
C GLY A 83 -13.86 7.63 13.76
N VAL A 84 -13.31 8.76 14.21
CA VAL A 84 -13.91 9.57 15.27
C VAL A 84 -14.70 10.71 14.64
N GLY A 85 -16.02 10.57 14.62
CA GLY A 85 -16.94 11.59 14.12
C GLY A 85 -18.35 11.03 14.07
N PRO A 86 -19.39 11.88 14.04
CA PRO A 86 -20.73 11.38 13.76
C PRO A 86 -20.69 10.63 12.42
N PRO A 87 -21.39 9.49 12.25
CA PRO A 87 -21.73 9.03 10.91
C PRO A 87 -22.37 10.24 10.26
N TYR A 88 -21.69 10.86 9.30
CA TYR A 88 -22.18 12.10 8.71
C TYR A 88 -23.58 11.79 8.17
N GLU A 89 -24.62 12.26 8.86
CA GLU A 89 -26.03 11.92 8.58
C GLU A 89 -26.46 12.36 7.15
N GLY A 90 -25.56 12.98 6.39
CA GLY A 90 -25.73 13.36 5.00
C GLY A 90 -25.04 12.48 3.94
N GLY A 91 -24.33 11.40 4.30
CA GLY A 91 -23.75 10.50 3.32
C GLY A 91 -22.74 11.17 2.38
N ASP A 92 -21.69 11.78 2.94
CA ASP A 92 -20.53 12.22 2.17
C ASP A 92 -19.75 11.00 1.65
N THR A 93 -20.30 10.39 0.60
CA THR A 93 -19.75 9.21 -0.09
C THR A 93 -18.32 9.42 -0.57
N GLU A 94 -17.88 10.66 -0.74
CA GLU A 94 -16.52 10.98 -1.16
C GLU A 94 -15.49 10.57 -0.10
N TYR A 95 -15.77 10.83 1.18
CA TYR A 95 -14.84 10.52 2.26
C TYR A 95 -14.77 9.02 2.55
N GLU A 96 -15.91 8.32 2.51
CA GLU A 96 -15.95 6.86 2.63
C GLU A 96 -15.23 6.17 1.47
N ARG A 97 -15.34 6.71 0.25
CA ARG A 97 -14.64 6.22 -0.95
C ARG A 97 -13.14 6.48 -0.87
N GLU A 98 -12.73 7.64 -0.36
CA GLU A 98 -11.32 7.96 -0.15
C GLU A 98 -10.70 6.93 0.80
N ILE A 99 -11.35 6.66 1.95
CA ILE A 99 -10.87 5.64 2.91
C ILE A 99 -10.89 4.25 2.28
N GLU A 100 -11.91 3.89 1.51
CA GLU A 100 -11.95 2.61 0.80
C GLU A 100 -10.79 2.44 -0.18
N SER A 101 -10.43 3.53 -0.87
CA SER A 101 -9.33 3.53 -1.81
C SER A 101 -7.97 3.45 -1.12
N LEU A 102 -7.84 4.07 0.06
CA LEU A 102 -6.59 4.09 0.84
C LEU A 102 -6.35 2.78 1.59
N PHE A 103 -7.41 2.19 2.12
CA PHE A 103 -7.37 1.00 2.97
C PHE A 103 -8.41 -0.05 2.54
N PRO A 104 -8.26 -0.60 1.32
CA PRO A 104 -9.18 -1.61 0.80
C PRO A 104 -9.15 -2.92 1.59
N GLU A 105 -8.12 -3.16 2.40
CA GLU A 105 -7.98 -4.35 3.23
C GLU A 105 -8.70 -4.27 4.58
N ALA A 106 -9.08 -3.07 5.02
CA ALA A 106 -9.55 -2.84 6.39
C ALA A 106 -11.08 -2.79 6.46
N GLU A 107 -11.64 -3.36 7.53
CA GLU A 107 -13.03 -3.15 7.92
C GLU A 107 -13.18 -1.75 8.53
N LYS A 108 -14.22 -1.03 8.13
CA LYS A 108 -14.43 0.36 8.57
C LYS A 108 -15.42 0.36 9.71
N VAL A 109 -14.99 0.84 10.88
CA VAL A 109 -15.81 0.95 12.08
C VAL A 109 -15.97 2.43 12.41
N TYR A 110 -17.20 2.93 12.32
CA TYR A 110 -17.51 4.32 12.69
C TYR A 110 -18.07 4.32 14.10
N VAL A 111 -17.37 4.98 15.02
CA VAL A 111 -17.83 5.12 16.40
C VAL A 111 -18.51 6.47 16.53
N GLU A 112 -19.83 6.47 16.74
CA GLU A 112 -20.54 7.68 17.18
C GLU A 112 -19.83 8.20 18.43
N THR A 113 -19.29 9.42 18.31
CA THR A 113 -18.36 10.02 19.26
C THR A 113 -18.75 9.73 20.71
N TYR A 114 -17.79 9.19 21.47
CA TYR A 114 -17.86 9.11 22.92
C TYR A 114 -18.08 10.53 23.43
N CYS A 115 -19.27 10.82 23.95
CA CYS A 115 -19.46 12.00 24.78
C CYS A 115 -18.57 11.74 26.01
N PRO A 116 -17.44 12.45 26.21
CA PRO A 116 -16.77 12.36 27.49
C PRO A 116 -17.86 12.71 28.52
N PRO A 117 -18.07 11.89 29.57
CA PRO A 117 -18.98 12.29 30.63
C PRO A 117 -18.55 13.69 31.01
N GLU A 118 -19.48 14.64 30.92
CA GLU A 118 -19.29 16.02 31.38
C GLU A 118 -18.48 15.88 32.66
N SER A 119 -17.23 16.35 32.63
CA SER A 119 -16.43 16.32 33.83
C SER A 119 -17.21 17.18 34.79
N ASP A 120 -17.93 16.53 35.72
CA ASP A 120 -18.62 17.20 36.81
C ASP A 120 -17.56 18.10 37.43
N GLU A 121 -17.61 19.39 37.06
CA GLU A 121 -16.76 20.40 37.64
C GLU A 121 -17.07 20.34 39.11
N ASP A 122 -16.12 19.72 39.84
CA ASP A 122 -16.16 19.50 41.26
C ASP A 122 -16.43 20.84 41.92
N SER A 123 -17.70 20.99 42.25
CA SER A 123 -18.29 22.16 42.83
C SER A 123 -17.95 22.12 44.31
N GLY A 124 -16.74 22.54 44.68
CA GLY A 124 -16.47 22.86 46.08
C GLY A 124 -15.02 22.77 46.52
N GLN A 125 -14.34 23.92 46.59
CA GLN A 125 -14.26 24.72 47.84
C GLN A 125 -13.49 26.03 47.62
#